data_AF-A0A920KMS8-F1
#
_entry.id   AF-A0A920KMS8-F1
#
_cell.length_a   1.000
_cell.length_b   1.000
_cell.length_c   1.000
_cell.angle_alpha   90.00
_cell.angle_beta   90.00
_cell.angle_gamma   90.00
#
_symmetry.space_group_name_H-M   'P 1'
#
loop_
_entity.id
_entity.type
_entity.pdbx_description
1 polymer ?
#
loop_
_entity_poly.entity_id
_entity_poly.type
_entity_poly.pdbx_seq_one_letter_code
_entity_poly.pdbx_strand_id
1 'polypeptide(L)'
;MPTAPPMLSTELENKIMKQILEPTIYGLRKRGIEYKGVLFAGLMVKENQPSLIEYNIRFGDPETQALLMLMKSDFAELLFETVNGNINNYNLEWEKRKQ
;
A
#
# COMPACT_ATOMS: atom_id res chain seq x y z
N MET A 1 -7.10 -21.38 12.58
CA MET A 1 -6.33 -20.24 13.14
C MET A 1 -6.08 -19.27 12.01
N PRO A 2 -6.30 -17.95 12.16
CA PRO A 2 -5.81 -17.00 11.17
C PRO A 2 -4.29 -17.09 11.19
N THR A 3 -3.72 -17.63 10.13
CA THR A 3 -2.28 -17.67 9.91
C THR A 3 -1.78 -16.23 9.93
N ALA A 4 -0.72 -15.96 10.71
CA ALA A 4 -0.04 -14.67 10.66
C ALA A 4 0.18 -14.27 9.19
N PRO A 5 0.05 -12.97 8.82
CA PRO A 5 0.32 -12.53 7.47
C PRO A 5 1.68 -13.08 7.04
N PRO A 6 1.80 -13.74 5.87
CA PRO A 6 3.08 -14.25 5.42
C PRO A 6 4.05 -13.08 5.43
N MET A 7 5.19 -13.27 6.09
CA MET A 7 6.25 -12.27 6.10
C MET A 7 6.59 -11.96 4.63
N LEU A 8 6.32 -10.73 4.20
CA LEU A 8 6.53 -10.30 2.82
C LEU A 8 8.02 -10.43 2.51
N SER A 9 8.37 -11.42 1.69
CA SER A 9 9.72 -11.53 1.15
C SER A 9 9.92 -10.42 0.11
N THR A 10 11.15 -9.95 -0.04
CA THR A 10 11.50 -8.96 -1.07
C THR A 10 11.14 -9.46 -2.48
N GLU A 11 11.16 -10.77 -2.71
CA GLU A 11 10.72 -11.37 -3.97
C GLU A 11 9.20 -11.20 -4.18
N LEU A 12 8.39 -11.52 -3.16
CA LEU A 12 6.94 -11.39 -3.23
C LEU A 12 6.52 -9.94 -3.41
N GLU A 13 7.16 -9.02 -2.67
CA GLU A 13 6.93 -7.58 -2.80
C GLU A 13 7.19 -7.09 -4.22
N ASN A 14 8.33 -7.49 -4.82
CA ASN A 14 8.64 -7.16 -6.22
C ASN A 14 7.60 -7.71 -7.20
N LYS A 15 7.06 -8.92 -6.97
CA LYS A 15 5.99 -9.48 -7.80
C LYS A 15 4.71 -8.66 -7.66
N ILE A 16 4.32 -8.28 -6.44
CA ILE A 16 3.14 -7.45 -6.20
C ILE A 16 3.27 -6.09 -6.91
N MET A 17 4.43 -5.44 -6.80
CA MET A 17 4.69 -4.17 -7.47
C MET A 17 4.55 -4.30 -8.99
N LYS A 18 5.31 -5.22 -9.61
CA LYS A 18 5.39 -5.33 -11.07
C LYS A 18 4.14 -5.91 -11.73
N GLN A 19 3.45 -6.84 -11.05
CA GLN A 19 2.32 -7.55 -11.65
C GLN A 19 0.97 -6.91 -11.34
N ILE A 20 0.86 -6.14 -10.25
CA ILE A 20 -0.43 -5.64 -9.75
C ILE A 20 -0.43 -4.11 -9.64
N LEU A 21 0.50 -3.50 -8.89
CA LEU A 21 0.42 -2.07 -8.59
C LEU A 21 0.87 -1.17 -9.75
N GLU A 22 2.03 -1.46 -10.35
CA GLU A 22 2.54 -0.69 -11.49
C GLU A 22 1.61 -0.74 -12.71
N PRO A 23 1.05 -1.90 -13.13
CA PRO A 23 0.09 -1.95 -14.23
C PRO A 23 -1.19 -1.17 -13.94
N THR A 24 -1.66 -1.18 -12.70
CA THR A 24 -2.84 -0.39 -12.28
C THR A 24 -2.58 1.10 -12.41
N ILE A 25 -1.46 1.59 -11.89
CA ILE A 25 -1.06 3.01 -12.01
C ILE A 25 -0.89 3.40 -13.48
N TYR A 26 -0.22 2.56 -14.28
CA TYR A 26 -0.08 2.78 -15.72
C TYR A 26 -1.44 2.83 -16.43
N GLY A 27 -2.35 1.93 -16.07
CA GLY A 27 -3.70 1.86 -16.60
C GLY A 27 -4.56 3.09 -16.28
N LEU A 28 -4.41 3.66 -15.09
CA LEU A 28 -5.04 4.93 -14.70
C LEU A 28 -4.47 6.09 -15.51
N ARG A 29 -3.14 6.18 -15.59
CA ARG A 29 -2.44 7.23 -16.36
C ARG A 29 -2.81 7.19 -17.84
N LYS A 30 -2.85 6.01 -18.46
CA LYS A 30 -3.24 5.84 -19.88
C LYS A 30 -4.66 6.31 -20.16
N ARG A 31 -5.56 6.23 -19.17
CA ARG A 31 -6.95 6.68 -19.26
C ARG A 31 -7.13 8.15 -18.88
N GLY A 32 -6.06 8.85 -18.50
CA GLY A 32 -6.14 10.22 -18.00
C GLY A 32 -6.87 10.35 -16.67
N ILE A 33 -6.92 9.27 -15.87
CA ILE A 33 -7.57 9.27 -14.56
C ILE A 33 -6.51 9.65 -13.52
N GLU A 34 -6.68 10.82 -12.91
CA GLU A 34 -5.90 11.24 -11.75
C GLU A 34 -6.49 10.60 -10.48
N TYR A 35 -5.70 9.80 -9.78
CA TYR A 35 -6.09 9.17 -8.53
C TYR A 35 -5.28 9.76 -7.38
N LYS A 36 -5.97 10.30 -6.37
CA LYS A 36 -5.37 10.79 -5.12
C LYS A 36 -6.05 10.14 -3.93
N GLY A 37 -5.25 9.59 -3.03
CA GLY A 37 -5.73 8.92 -1.83
C GLY A 37 -5.07 7.57 -1.64
N VAL A 38 -5.80 6.65 -1.01
CA VAL A 38 -5.28 5.33 -0.64
C VAL A 38 -5.77 4.28 -1.62
N LEU A 39 -4.86 3.53 -2.21
CA LEU A 39 -5.18 2.35 -3.01
C LEU A 39 -4.83 1.10 -2.20
N PHE A 40 -5.83 0.45 -1.63
CA PHE A 40 -5.65 -0.75 -0.82
C PHE A 40 -5.94 -2.00 -1.66
N ALA A 41 -4.92 -2.83 -1.89
CA ALA A 41 -5.03 -4.05 -2.68
C ALA A 41 -5.30 -5.26 -1.77
N GLY A 42 -6.48 -5.87 -1.92
CA GLY A 42 -6.77 -7.17 -1.34
C GLY A 42 -6.07 -8.26 -2.15
N LEU A 43 -5.09 -8.93 -1.55
CA LEU A 43 -4.26 -9.92 -2.24
C LEU A 43 -4.48 -11.33 -1.68
N MET A 44 -4.54 -12.30 -2.59
CA MET A 44 -4.34 -13.71 -2.27
C MET A 44 -2.91 -14.10 -2.64
N VAL A 45 -2.22 -14.83 -1.78
CA VAL A 45 -0.88 -15.35 -2.08
C VAL A 45 -0.90 -16.87 -1.95
N LYS A 46 -0.53 -17.55 -3.04
CA LYS A 46 -0.36 -19.00 -3.07
C LYS A 46 1.00 -19.31 -3.69
N GLU A 47 1.81 -20.12 -3.01
CA GLU A 47 3.12 -20.57 -3.53
C GLU A 47 4.01 -19.41 -4.03
N ASN A 48 4.06 -18.31 -3.27
CA ASN A 48 4.83 -17.10 -3.61
C ASN A 48 4.39 -16.40 -4.92
N GLN A 49 3.14 -16.64 -5.35
CA GLN A 49 2.48 -15.96 -6.45
C GLN A 49 1.32 -15.12 -5.92
N PRO A 50 1.35 -13.79 -6.11
CA PRO A 50 0.26 -12.91 -5.70
C PRO A 50 -0.86 -12.88 -6.76
N SER A 51 -2.10 -12.73 -6.31
CA SER A 51 -3.26 -12.47 -7.15
C SER A 51 -4.12 -11.38 -6.52
N LEU A 52 -4.56 -10.43 -7.34
CA LEU A 52 -5.47 -9.36 -6.90
C LEU A 52 -6.88 -9.91 -6.77
N ILE A 53 -7.48 -9.78 -5.59
CA ILE A 53 -8.91 -10.07 -5.36
C ILE A 53 -9.72 -8.81 -5.69
N GLU A 54 -9.38 -7.70 -5.05
CA GLU A 54 -10.12 -6.44 -5.15
C GLU A 54 -9.25 -5.22 -4.81
N TYR A 55 -9.72 -4.05 -5.24
CA TYR A 55 -9.22 -2.76 -4.76
C TYR A 55 -10.25 -2.10 -3.85
N ASN A 56 -9.77 -1.62 -2.71
CA ASN A 56 -10.49 -0.67 -1.88
C ASN A 56 -9.85 0.72 -2.05
N ILE A 57 -10.66 1.73 -2.33
CA ILE A 57 -10.22 3.12 -2.58
C ILE A 57 -10.13 3.96 -1.29
N ARG A 58 -9.89 3.28 -0.16
CA ARG A 58 -9.82 3.85 1.18
C ARG A 58 -8.89 3.00 2.02
N PHE A 59 -8.56 3.53 3.19
CA PHE A 59 -7.97 2.76 4.28
C PHE A 59 -8.85 1.56 4.67
N GLY A 60 -8.21 0.42 4.93
CA GLY A 60 -8.85 -0.80 5.46
C GLY A 60 -9.12 -0.68 6.96
N ASP A 61 -10.15 -1.34 7.47
CA ASP A 61 -10.48 -1.40 8.89
C ASP A 61 -10.67 -2.89 9.23
N PRO A 62 -9.88 -3.48 10.16
CA PRO A 62 -9.01 -2.84 11.16
C PRO A 62 -7.55 -2.61 10.76
N GLU A 63 -7.14 -2.93 9.53
CA GLU A 63 -5.72 -2.93 9.13
C GLU A 63 -5.02 -1.59 9.32
N THR A 64 -5.74 -0.49 9.10
CA THR A 64 -5.19 0.86 9.25
C THR A 64 -4.80 1.17 10.70
N GLN A 65 -5.49 0.58 11.69
CA GLN A 65 -5.13 0.77 13.10
C GLN A 65 -3.73 0.21 13.38
N ALA A 66 -3.46 -1.01 12.91
CA ALA A 66 -2.15 -1.64 13.06
C ALA A 66 -1.06 -0.89 12.29
N LEU A 67 -1.38 -0.38 11.09
CA LEU A 67 -0.45 0.38 10.27
C LEU A 67 -0.08 1.73 10.94
N LEU A 68 -1.08 2.52 11.34
CA LEU A 68 -0.86 3.86 11.90
C LEU A 68 -0.13 3.81 13.25
N MET A 69 -0.31 2.74 14.04
CA MET A 69 0.48 2.54 15.28
C MET A 69 1.98 2.38 15.03
N LEU A 70 2.38 1.99 13.81
CA LEU A 70 3.78 1.85 13.41
C LEU A 70 4.31 3.12 12.71
N MET A 71 3.48 4.10 12.41
CA MET A 71 3.89 5.31 11.70
C MET A 71 4.55 6.29 12.67
N LYS A 72 5.74 6.80 12.33
CA LYS A 72 6.41 7.88 13.06
C LYS A 72 6.08 9.26 12.52
N SER A 73 5.92 9.35 11.20
CA SER A 73 5.64 10.62 10.55
C SER A 73 4.24 11.14 10.88
N ASP A 74 4.03 12.44 10.69
CA ASP A 74 2.74 13.09 10.92
C ASP A 74 1.71 12.66 9.86
N PHE A 75 0.74 11.85 10.29
CA PHE A 75 -0.31 11.35 9.40
C PHE A 75 -1.15 12.47 8.77
N ALA A 76 -1.42 13.57 9.48
CA ALA A 76 -2.19 14.68 8.93
C ALA A 76 -1.41 15.40 7.82
N GLU A 77 -0.09 15.57 8.00
CA GLU A 77 0.80 16.13 6.97
C GLU A 77 0.86 15.23 5.73
N LEU A 78 0.96 13.90 5.91
CA LEU A 78 0.92 12.94 4.81
C LEU A 78 -0.37 13.10 3.97
N LEU A 79 -1.53 13.22 4.65
CA LEU A 79 -2.81 13.43 3.98
C LEU A 79 -2.87 14.78 3.24
N PHE A 80 -2.35 15.84 3.85
CA PHE A 80 -2.29 17.16 3.25
C PHE A 80 -1.43 17.17 1.97
N GLU A 81 -0.22 16.61 2.03
CA GLU A 81 0.67 16.49 0.87
C GLU A 81 0.07 15.58 -0.22
N THR A 82 -0.68 14.54 0.17
CA THR A 82 -1.40 13.66 -0.78
C THR A 82 -2.45 14.44 -1.58
N VAL A 83 -3.27 15.26 -0.91
CA VAL A 83 -4.30 16.08 -1.57
C VAL A 83 -3.67 17.11 -2.50
N ASN A 84 -2.54 17.71 -2.09
CA ASN A 84 -1.79 18.68 -2.88
C ASN A 84 -0.97 18.08 -4.02
N GLY A 85 -0.82 16.74 -4.08
CA GLY A 85 -0.04 16.06 -5.11
C GLY A 85 1.48 16.12 -4.90
N ASN A 86 1.92 16.45 -3.68
CA ASN A 86 3.32 16.66 -3.32
C ASN A 86 3.93 15.47 -2.55
N ILE A 87 3.22 14.33 -2.48
CA ILE A 87 3.61 13.14 -1.71
C ILE A 87 5.03 12.62 -2.03
N ASN A 88 5.54 12.88 -3.24
CA ASN A 88 6.90 12.50 -3.64
C ASN A 88 8.01 13.11 -2.77
N ASN A 89 7.72 14.23 -2.10
CA ASN A 89 8.67 14.93 -1.23
C ASN A 89 8.49 14.58 0.25
N TYR A 90 7.46 13.79 0.60
CA TYR A 90 7.15 13.45 1.97
C TYR A 90 8.01 12.26 2.44
N ASN A 91 8.77 12.44 3.53
CA ASN A 91 9.57 11.36 4.10
C ASN A 91 8.75 10.52 5.08
N LEU A 92 8.33 9.33 4.63
CA LEU A 92 7.55 8.41 5.44
C LEU A 92 8.45 7.52 6.29
N GLU A 93 8.39 7.70 7.61
CA GLU A 93 9.16 6.98 8.60
C GLU A 93 8.28 6.01 9.38
N TRP A 94 8.80 4.80 9.57
CA TRP A 94 8.12 3.73 10.30
C TRP A 94 8.93 3.31 11.54
N GLU A 95 8.22 2.86 12.57
CA GLU A 95 8.83 2.19 13.71
C GLU A 95 9.59 0.95 13.24
N LYS A 96 10.87 0.90 13.57
CA LYS A 96 11.69 -0.28 13.34
C LYS A 96 11.28 -1.30 14.39
N ARG A 97 10.57 -2.36 13.98
CA ARG A 97 10.43 -3.53 14.84
C ARG A 97 11.84 -4.06 15.12
N LYS A 98 12.28 -3.96 16.38
CA LYS A 98 13.39 -4.79 16.87
C LYS A 98 12.93 -6.23 16.66
N GLN A 99 13.69 -6.97 15.85
CA GLN A 99 13.56 -8.42 15.73
C GLN A 99 13.83 -9.07 17.08
#